data_AF-A0A840KGA5-F1
#
_entry.id   AF-A0A840KGA5-F1
#
_cell.length_a   1.000
_cell.length_b   1.000
_cell.length_c   1.000
_cell.angle_alpha   90.00
_cell.angle_beta   90.00
_cell.angle_gamma   90.00
#
_symmetry.space_group_name_H-M   'P 1'
#
loop_
_entity.id
_entity.type
_entity.pdbx_description
1 polymer ?
#
loop_
_entity_poly.entity_id
_entity_poly.type
_entity_poly.pdbx_seq_one_letter_code
_entity_poly.pdbx_strand_id
1 'polypeptide(L)'
;MDIFHFANNELNARVCNYPYGKKAAFVQNSDTHMYPNEYLMFIIAMKHNIRMTTFINPYDQTVTVRGLKEGICDYDIYFPTDRWKNPVSGTIEIIPDYYGTAWTSAGASIFANAQIGQPKATRAPNHGQELFDISNGSYGYNFSTGIAGTTNLSEFKGLTEYLIQWFEELTGKKPVSFSYRNGQNGGSLLFMPYFLGGRNSDLLQTNLTQEWQDDFGRNNNGIYLGSPQQITSRSSRINQRNSSRVKDMASNLGFGTWAEVLEYAKEEMAEAVNTGGAVNDFIHRNQYSNDTTGRINFDNYLKSIDELPNSGDIWRWSYGEMLQYLFVREIADKISAKVQDNKILIVANKKDKYKSLFTSGIPEALNTEWFKNAFLSVEIDLTGTFLEGKNIKATPGTVYSLGNNKYTIQIPFRNLAWGVFCAELTEAESADYIDLSRPVISNIVRSGNTISFETNKDCIAWLAYYDTTLHASFGGLTGVNSNPEFKKIWSFDISTITNYSNKKFLIAVADKEKQSNVSSEI
;
A
#
# COMPACT_ATOMS: atom_id res chain seq x y z
N MET A 1 -9.13 8.66 37.16
CA MET A 1 -9.73 8.80 35.81
C MET A 1 -10.04 10.28 35.67
N ASP A 2 -9.02 11.07 35.29
CA ASP A 2 -9.22 12.50 35.08
C ASP A 2 -9.94 12.66 33.74
N ILE A 3 -11.18 13.11 33.82
CA ILE A 3 -12.00 13.42 32.67
C ILE A 3 -11.33 14.61 32.00
N PHE A 4 -10.57 14.37 30.93
CA PHE A 4 -10.30 15.42 29.96
C PHE A 4 -11.67 15.91 29.48
N HIS A 5 -12.11 17.06 30.00
CA HIS A 5 -13.18 17.80 29.36
C HIS A 5 -12.68 18.12 27.96
N PHE A 6 -13.24 17.41 26.97
CA PHE A 6 -12.94 17.65 25.57
C PHE A 6 -13.27 19.11 25.29
N ALA A 7 -12.26 19.91 24.95
CA ALA A 7 -12.43 21.34 24.76
C ALA A 7 -13.37 21.61 23.58
N ASN A 8 -13.97 22.80 23.55
CA ASN A 8 -14.68 23.27 22.37
C ASN A 8 -13.69 23.35 21.19
N ASN A 9 -14.17 23.04 19.99
CA ASN A 9 -13.38 23.19 18.77
C ASN A 9 -13.45 24.65 18.26
N GLU A 10 -12.78 25.55 18.98
CA GLU A 10 -12.82 27.00 18.75
C GLU A 10 -12.28 27.40 17.36
N LEU A 11 -11.39 26.60 16.79
CA LEU A 11 -10.69 26.88 15.53
C LEU A 11 -11.16 26.00 14.37
N ASN A 12 -12.33 25.35 14.50
CA ASN A 12 -12.92 24.47 13.49
C ASN A 12 -11.93 23.43 12.93
N ALA A 13 -11.04 22.90 13.78
CA ALA A 13 -10.07 21.91 13.35
C ALA A 13 -10.79 20.65 12.86
N ARG A 14 -10.28 20.04 11.78
CA ARG A 14 -10.90 18.88 11.16
C ARG A 14 -9.85 17.87 10.74
N VAL A 15 -10.17 16.58 10.87
CA VAL A 15 -9.30 15.52 10.36
C VAL A 15 -9.40 15.51 8.82
N CYS A 16 -8.26 15.45 8.15
CA CYS A 16 -8.21 15.41 6.69
C CYS A 16 -8.62 14.02 6.15
N ASN A 17 -9.20 13.98 4.96
CA ASN A 17 -9.52 12.71 4.28
C ASN A 17 -8.27 11.87 4.03
N TYR A 18 -7.17 12.53 3.65
CA TYR A 18 -5.84 11.96 3.45
C TYR A 18 -4.76 12.92 3.98
N PRO A 19 -3.51 12.47 4.15
CA PRO A 19 -2.39 13.31 4.59
C PRO A 19 -2.29 14.65 3.87
N TYR A 20 -1.77 15.67 4.56
CA TYR A 20 -1.46 16.97 3.97
C TYR A 20 -2.65 17.70 3.33
N GLY A 21 -3.88 17.36 3.73
CA GLY A 21 -5.10 17.97 3.18
C GLY A 21 -5.48 17.45 1.79
N LYS A 22 -4.87 16.35 1.33
CA LYS A 22 -5.25 15.69 0.08
C LYS A 22 -6.70 15.18 0.16
N LYS A 23 -7.38 15.18 -0.98
CA LYS A 23 -8.80 14.79 -1.08
C LYS A 23 -8.96 13.32 -1.41
N ALA A 24 -8.06 12.74 -2.19
CA ALA A 24 -8.09 11.32 -2.57
C ALA A 24 -6.74 10.63 -2.39
N ALA A 25 -6.74 9.31 -2.50
CA ALA A 25 -5.51 8.53 -2.63
C ALA A 25 -5.47 7.73 -3.95
N PHE A 26 -4.26 7.52 -4.45
CA PHE A 26 -3.95 6.61 -5.53
C PHE A 26 -2.86 5.65 -5.08
N VAL A 27 -3.10 4.36 -5.22
CA VAL A 27 -2.14 3.31 -4.85
C VAL A 27 -2.01 2.32 -6.00
N GLN A 28 -0.75 2.07 -6.38
CA GLN A 28 -0.41 1.15 -7.45
C GLN A 28 0.17 -0.13 -6.86
N ASN A 29 -0.43 -1.27 -7.17
CA ASN A 29 -0.03 -2.56 -6.62
C ASN A 29 0.49 -3.50 -7.68
N SER A 30 1.35 -4.42 -7.25
CA SER A 30 1.78 -5.53 -8.08
C SER A 30 2.09 -6.78 -7.27
N ASP A 31 1.99 -7.94 -7.92
CA ASP A 31 2.32 -9.24 -7.35
C ASP A 31 3.72 -9.69 -7.75
N THR A 32 4.37 -10.38 -6.82
CA THR A 32 5.66 -11.09 -6.97
C THR A 32 6.85 -10.19 -7.36
N HIS A 33 8.02 -10.58 -6.89
CA HIS A 33 9.28 -9.94 -7.25
C HIS A 33 9.86 -10.66 -8.48
N MET A 34 10.03 -9.98 -9.60
CA MET A 34 10.59 -10.56 -10.83
C MET A 34 11.73 -9.67 -11.34
N TYR A 35 12.94 -9.98 -10.86
CA TYR A 35 14.20 -9.45 -11.37
C TYR A 35 14.42 -9.86 -12.84
N PRO A 36 15.01 -9.02 -13.72
CA PRO A 36 15.51 -7.65 -13.51
C PRO A 36 14.53 -6.52 -13.90
N ASN A 37 13.39 -6.84 -14.48
CA ASN A 37 12.50 -5.84 -15.11
C ASN A 37 11.72 -4.97 -14.11
N GLU A 38 11.72 -5.33 -12.83
CA GLU A 38 11.02 -4.63 -11.76
C GLU A 38 11.51 -3.20 -11.51
N TYR A 39 12.82 -2.98 -11.59
CA TYR A 39 13.42 -1.67 -11.35
C TYR A 39 12.89 -0.64 -12.35
N LEU A 40 12.53 -1.07 -13.57
CA LEU A 40 12.11 -0.16 -14.61
C LEU A 40 10.71 0.38 -14.31
N MET A 41 9.80 -0.49 -13.89
CA MET A 41 8.46 -0.08 -13.49
C MET A 41 8.51 0.85 -12.28
N PHE A 42 9.41 0.57 -11.34
CA PHE A 42 9.64 1.44 -10.20
C PHE A 42 10.16 2.83 -10.59
N ILE A 43 11.12 2.90 -11.52
CA ILE A 43 11.62 4.18 -12.02
C ILE A 43 10.52 4.95 -12.77
N ILE A 44 9.71 4.27 -13.58
CA ILE A 44 8.54 4.89 -14.23
C ILE A 44 7.57 5.42 -13.16
N ALA A 45 7.26 4.66 -12.11
CA ALA A 45 6.41 5.13 -11.04
C ALA A 45 7.00 6.34 -10.28
N MET A 46 8.30 6.33 -10.00
CA MET A 46 9.00 7.46 -9.35
C MET A 46 9.00 8.73 -10.21
N LYS A 47 9.07 8.60 -11.54
CA LYS A 47 8.92 9.71 -12.48
C LYS A 47 7.55 10.41 -12.34
N HIS A 48 6.55 9.70 -11.85
CA HIS A 48 5.19 10.20 -11.61
C HIS A 48 4.88 10.41 -10.10
N ASN A 49 5.92 10.39 -9.25
CA ASN A 49 5.78 10.55 -7.81
C ASN A 49 4.84 9.51 -7.17
N ILE A 50 4.91 8.26 -7.64
CA ILE A 50 4.09 7.15 -7.16
C ILE A 50 4.99 6.13 -6.46
N ARG A 51 4.64 5.82 -5.21
CA ARG A 51 5.25 4.73 -4.46
C ARG A 51 4.43 3.46 -4.66
N MET A 52 4.96 2.51 -5.43
CA MET A 52 4.28 1.24 -5.69
C MET A 52 4.31 0.33 -4.45
N THR A 53 3.32 -0.54 -4.33
CA THR A 53 3.31 -1.66 -3.36
C THR A 53 3.58 -2.97 -4.07
N THR A 54 4.49 -3.77 -3.52
CA THR A 54 4.80 -5.12 -4.00
C THR A 54 4.49 -6.14 -2.92
N PHE A 55 3.61 -7.09 -3.23
CA PHE A 55 3.36 -8.19 -2.33
C PHE A 55 4.40 -9.30 -2.57
N ILE A 56 5.07 -9.76 -1.50
CA ILE A 56 6.18 -10.73 -1.55
C ILE A 56 5.96 -11.92 -0.61
N ASN A 57 6.58 -13.06 -0.90
CA ASN A 57 6.55 -14.25 -0.04
C ASN A 57 7.84 -15.09 -0.20
N PRO A 58 8.17 -15.95 0.78
CA PRO A 58 9.42 -16.71 0.78
C PRO A 58 9.46 -17.85 -0.25
N TYR A 59 8.35 -18.17 -0.89
CA TYR A 59 8.22 -19.29 -1.82
C TYR A 59 8.40 -18.88 -3.29
N ASP A 60 8.56 -17.58 -3.57
CA ASP A 60 8.94 -17.09 -4.89
C ASP A 60 10.48 -17.07 -4.99
N GLN A 61 11.03 -17.63 -6.07
CA GLN A 61 12.44 -18.05 -6.18
C GLN A 61 13.49 -16.91 -6.21
N THR A 62 13.12 -15.64 -6.00
CA THR A 62 13.97 -14.47 -6.30
C THR A 62 13.79 -13.29 -5.36
N VAL A 63 13.27 -13.46 -4.13
CA VAL A 63 13.10 -12.34 -3.19
C VAL A 63 14.44 -11.93 -2.57
N THR A 64 15.23 -11.15 -3.30
CA THR A 64 16.27 -10.29 -2.73
C THR A 64 15.73 -8.87 -2.61
N VAL A 65 15.31 -8.47 -1.41
CA VAL A 65 15.00 -7.06 -1.09
C VAL A 65 16.32 -6.28 -0.91
N ARG A 66 17.23 -6.37 -1.88
CA ARG A 66 18.47 -5.57 -1.89
C ARG A 66 18.17 -4.21 -2.53
N GLY A 67 18.44 -3.12 -1.82
CA GLY A 67 18.56 -1.77 -2.39
C GLY A 67 17.28 -0.94 -2.59
N LEU A 68 16.08 -1.49 -2.34
CA LEU A 68 14.79 -0.83 -2.62
C LEU A 68 13.98 -0.40 -1.38
N LYS A 69 14.52 -0.60 -0.17
CA LYS A 69 13.79 -0.41 1.10
C LYS A 69 13.36 1.03 1.38
N GLU A 70 13.97 2.01 0.72
CA GLU A 70 13.80 3.42 1.01
C GLU A 70 13.34 4.12 -0.28
N GLY A 71 12.24 4.87 -0.24
CA GLY A 71 11.78 5.76 -1.33
C GLY A 71 11.19 5.16 -2.62
N ILE A 72 11.64 4.00 -3.11
CA ILE A 72 11.22 3.48 -4.44
C ILE A 72 9.91 2.68 -4.41
N CYS A 73 9.78 1.81 -3.42
CA CYS A 73 8.71 0.82 -3.34
C CYS A 73 8.35 0.57 -1.87
N ASP A 74 7.16 0.05 -1.62
CA ASP A 74 6.80 -0.57 -0.36
C ASP A 74 6.47 -2.05 -0.54
N TYR A 75 6.61 -2.81 0.53
CA TYR A 75 6.40 -4.25 0.52
C TYR A 75 5.36 -4.65 1.54
N ASP A 76 4.61 -5.70 1.24
CA ASP A 76 3.69 -6.38 2.16
C ASP A 76 3.58 -7.86 1.75
N ILE A 77 2.76 -8.67 2.43
CA ILE A 77 2.74 -10.12 2.22
C ILE A 77 1.93 -10.53 0.99
N TYR A 78 2.50 -11.36 0.11
CA TYR A 78 1.73 -12.12 -0.89
C TYR A 78 1.37 -13.49 -0.32
N PHE A 79 0.20 -13.59 0.30
CA PHE A 79 -0.15 -14.75 1.10
C PHE A 79 -0.35 -15.99 0.22
N PRO A 80 0.43 -17.08 0.43
CA PRO A 80 0.34 -18.30 -0.35
C PRO A 80 -0.88 -19.12 0.07
N THR A 81 -2.04 -18.82 -0.52
CA THR A 81 -3.34 -19.48 -0.24
C THR A 81 -3.35 -20.99 -0.51
N ASP A 82 -2.39 -21.47 -1.29
CA ASP A 82 -2.19 -22.88 -1.64
C ASP A 82 -1.38 -23.66 -0.60
N ARG A 83 -0.93 -23.00 0.47
CA ARG A 83 -0.03 -23.58 1.48
C ARG A 83 -0.67 -23.54 2.85
N TRP A 84 -0.17 -24.39 3.74
CA TRP A 84 -0.54 -24.42 5.15
C TRP A 84 0.64 -24.88 6.00
N LYS A 85 0.61 -24.63 7.31
CA LYS A 85 1.50 -25.31 8.24
C LYS A 85 0.85 -26.64 8.62
N ASN A 86 1.29 -27.74 8.02
CA ASN A 86 0.70 -29.05 8.27
C ASN A 86 0.66 -29.33 9.80
N PRO A 87 -0.52 -29.52 10.41
CA PRO A 87 -0.63 -29.71 11.86
C PRO A 87 0.01 -30.99 12.40
N VAL A 88 0.28 -31.97 11.54
CA VAL A 88 0.88 -33.26 11.89
C VAL A 88 2.40 -33.18 11.84
N SER A 89 2.98 -32.68 10.74
CA SER A 89 4.43 -32.62 10.54
C SER A 89 5.06 -31.32 11.03
N GLY A 90 4.27 -30.24 11.19
CA GLY A 90 4.75 -28.90 11.47
C GLY A 90 5.42 -28.19 10.28
N THR A 91 5.51 -28.85 9.12
CA THR A 91 6.13 -28.31 7.89
C THR A 91 5.18 -27.40 7.14
N ILE A 92 5.72 -26.36 6.48
CA ILE A 92 4.93 -25.56 5.56
C ILE A 92 5.03 -26.15 4.16
N GLU A 93 3.89 -26.56 3.63
CA GLU A 93 3.78 -27.30 2.38
C GLU A 93 2.51 -26.92 1.63
N ILE A 94 2.40 -27.38 0.38
CA ILE A 94 1.19 -27.22 -0.42
C ILE A 94 0.09 -28.07 0.20
N ILE A 95 -1.13 -27.51 0.29
CA ILE A 95 -2.30 -28.25 0.78
C ILE A 95 -2.50 -29.48 -0.13
N PRO A 96 -2.67 -30.69 0.41
CA PRO A 96 -2.82 -31.91 -0.38
C PRO A 96 -3.89 -31.78 -1.47
N ASP A 97 -3.55 -32.21 -2.68
CA ASP A 97 -4.40 -32.17 -3.88
C ASP A 97 -4.91 -30.78 -4.31
N TYR A 98 -4.37 -29.68 -3.78
CA TYR A 98 -4.89 -28.32 -4.03
C TYR A 98 -5.10 -28.02 -5.52
N TYR A 99 -4.11 -28.28 -6.36
CA TYR A 99 -4.17 -28.05 -7.82
C TYR A 99 -4.85 -29.18 -8.62
N GLY A 100 -5.19 -30.30 -7.99
CA GLY A 100 -5.85 -31.42 -8.64
C GLY A 100 -7.35 -31.17 -8.89
N THR A 101 -7.93 -31.92 -9.82
CA THR A 101 -9.38 -31.95 -10.12
C THR A 101 -10.12 -33.12 -9.43
N ALA A 102 -9.38 -33.98 -8.73
CA ALA A 102 -9.93 -35.09 -7.95
C ALA A 102 -9.01 -35.36 -6.75
N TRP A 103 -9.57 -35.97 -5.71
CA TRP A 103 -8.79 -36.39 -4.54
C TRP A 103 -7.92 -37.60 -4.86
N THR A 104 -6.65 -37.53 -4.44
CA THR A 104 -5.72 -38.66 -4.50
C THR A 104 -5.60 -39.32 -3.13
N SER A 105 -4.76 -40.34 -3.01
CA SER A 105 -4.42 -40.93 -1.71
C SER A 105 -3.79 -39.91 -0.75
N ALA A 106 -3.10 -38.89 -1.27
CA ALA A 106 -2.49 -37.84 -0.44
C ALA A 106 -3.57 -37.04 0.31
N GLY A 107 -4.58 -36.52 -0.39
CA GLY A 107 -5.71 -35.81 0.22
C GLY A 107 -6.54 -36.73 1.13
N ALA A 108 -6.87 -37.94 0.67
CA ALA A 108 -7.67 -38.89 1.46
C ALA A 108 -6.95 -39.34 2.76
N SER A 109 -5.61 -39.30 2.80
CA SER A 109 -4.85 -39.62 4.02
C SER A 109 -4.90 -38.53 5.09
N ILE A 110 -5.24 -37.29 4.70
CA ILE A 110 -5.19 -36.11 5.57
C ILE A 110 -6.60 -35.59 5.87
N PHE A 111 -7.51 -35.66 4.91
CA PHE A 111 -8.86 -35.11 5.02
C PHE A 111 -9.90 -36.23 5.14
N ALA A 112 -10.54 -36.31 6.30
CA ALA A 112 -11.46 -37.40 6.66
C ALA A 112 -12.63 -37.60 5.67
N ASN A 113 -13.08 -36.53 5.00
CA ASN A 113 -14.17 -36.59 4.03
C ASN A 113 -13.70 -36.66 2.57
N ALA A 114 -12.39 -36.69 2.30
CA ALA A 114 -11.88 -36.84 0.94
C ALA A 114 -11.88 -38.31 0.50
N GLN A 115 -12.53 -38.61 -0.62
CA GLN A 115 -12.59 -39.96 -1.19
C GLN A 115 -11.74 -40.05 -2.46
N ILE A 116 -10.84 -41.03 -2.55
CA ILE A 116 -9.96 -41.20 -3.72
C ILE A 116 -10.77 -41.27 -5.02
N GLY A 117 -10.42 -40.45 -6.00
CA GLY A 117 -11.08 -40.36 -7.30
C GLY A 117 -12.33 -39.46 -7.31
N GLN A 118 -12.82 -39.01 -6.16
CA GLN A 118 -13.95 -38.08 -6.11
C GLN A 118 -13.54 -36.73 -6.71
N PRO A 119 -14.31 -36.20 -7.68
CA PRO A 119 -14.03 -34.89 -8.27
C PRO A 119 -14.10 -33.75 -7.26
N LYS A 120 -13.27 -32.73 -7.49
CA LYS A 120 -13.29 -31.46 -6.75
C LYS A 120 -12.92 -30.30 -7.66
N ALA A 121 -13.21 -29.07 -7.21
CA ALA A 121 -12.70 -27.88 -7.88
C ALA A 121 -11.16 -27.83 -7.84
N THR A 122 -10.54 -27.26 -8.87
CA THR A 122 -9.12 -26.89 -8.81
C THR A 122 -8.93 -25.76 -7.81
N ARG A 123 -7.75 -25.68 -7.18
CA ARG A 123 -7.41 -24.68 -6.15
C ARG A 123 -8.34 -24.75 -4.93
N ALA A 124 -8.61 -25.98 -4.50
CA ALA A 124 -9.41 -26.30 -3.32
C ALA A 124 -8.74 -27.48 -2.59
N PRO A 125 -8.82 -27.61 -1.27
CA PRO A 125 -9.65 -26.82 -0.37
C PRO A 125 -8.97 -25.50 0.03
N ASN A 126 -9.75 -24.43 0.14
CA ASN A 126 -9.32 -23.15 0.68
C ASN A 126 -9.29 -23.15 2.22
N HIS A 127 -8.47 -22.28 2.82
CA HIS A 127 -8.55 -21.98 4.24
C HIS A 127 -9.98 -21.54 4.64
N GLY A 128 -10.38 -21.81 5.88
CA GLY A 128 -11.73 -21.50 6.36
C GLY A 128 -12.69 -22.67 6.17
N GLN A 129 -13.85 -22.42 5.54
CA GLN A 129 -14.97 -23.37 5.51
C GLN A 129 -14.64 -24.65 4.73
N GLU A 130 -14.00 -24.54 3.56
CA GLU A 130 -13.72 -25.73 2.73
C GLU A 130 -12.77 -26.69 3.43
N LEU A 131 -11.71 -26.19 4.07
CA LEU A 131 -10.84 -27.01 4.90
C LEU A 131 -11.59 -27.60 6.10
N PHE A 132 -12.52 -26.86 6.71
CA PHE A 132 -13.36 -27.38 7.79
C PHE A 132 -14.22 -28.55 7.32
N ASP A 133 -14.90 -28.40 6.20
CA ASP A 133 -15.83 -29.39 5.68
C ASP A 133 -15.10 -30.67 5.24
N ILE A 134 -14.00 -30.54 4.48
CA ILE A 134 -13.29 -31.71 3.97
C ILE A 134 -12.52 -32.46 5.07
N SER A 135 -12.08 -31.75 6.11
CA SER A 135 -11.36 -32.36 7.24
C SER A 135 -12.29 -32.89 8.35
N ASN A 136 -13.61 -32.84 8.14
CA ASN A 136 -14.62 -33.18 9.14
C ASN A 136 -14.43 -32.41 10.47
N GLY A 137 -14.18 -31.10 10.36
CA GLY A 137 -13.98 -30.19 11.48
C GLY A 137 -12.61 -30.27 12.15
N SER A 138 -11.63 -30.96 11.55
CA SER A 138 -10.29 -31.04 12.13
C SER A 138 -9.49 -29.74 11.93
N TYR A 139 -9.56 -29.18 10.73
CA TYR A 139 -8.83 -27.99 10.27
C TYR A 139 -9.81 -26.89 9.86
N GLY A 140 -9.34 -25.68 9.57
CA GLY A 140 -10.19 -24.61 9.03
C GLY A 140 -11.18 -24.04 10.05
N TYR A 141 -12.18 -23.32 9.54
CA TYR A 141 -13.13 -22.55 10.34
C TYR A 141 -14.55 -22.68 9.80
N ASN A 142 -15.49 -23.00 10.68
CA ASN A 142 -16.91 -22.97 10.36
C ASN A 142 -17.46 -21.55 10.58
N PHE A 143 -17.65 -20.80 9.50
CA PHE A 143 -18.13 -19.41 9.58
C PHE A 143 -19.60 -19.30 10.00
N SER A 144 -20.39 -20.36 9.81
CA SER A 144 -21.81 -20.38 10.21
C SER A 144 -21.99 -20.51 11.72
N THR A 145 -21.13 -21.29 12.38
CA THR A 145 -21.19 -21.52 13.83
C THR A 145 -20.15 -20.73 14.62
N GLY A 146 -19.19 -20.09 13.95
CA GLY A 146 -18.08 -19.39 14.61
C GLY A 146 -17.11 -20.33 15.34
N ILE A 147 -16.96 -21.57 14.84
CA ILE A 147 -16.17 -22.62 15.49
C ILE A 147 -14.92 -22.89 14.66
N ALA A 148 -13.76 -22.78 15.29
CA ALA A 148 -12.50 -23.26 14.71
C ALA A 148 -12.46 -24.79 14.73
N GLY A 149 -11.80 -25.39 13.73
CA GLY A 149 -11.52 -26.82 13.74
C GLY A 149 -10.74 -27.27 14.98
N THR A 150 -10.67 -28.56 15.25
CA THR A 150 -10.06 -29.11 16.48
C THR A 150 -8.58 -28.74 16.65
N THR A 151 -7.86 -28.38 15.57
CA THR A 151 -6.50 -27.84 15.63
C THR A 151 -6.42 -26.37 16.10
N ASN A 152 -7.56 -25.73 16.34
CA ASN A 152 -7.68 -24.31 16.65
C ASN A 152 -6.93 -23.41 15.64
N LEU A 153 -7.07 -23.74 14.35
CA LEU A 153 -6.45 -23.06 13.21
C LEU A 153 -4.92 -23.10 13.20
N SER A 154 -4.28 -24.09 13.83
CA SER A 154 -2.80 -24.16 13.85
C SER A 154 -2.19 -24.16 12.45
N GLU A 155 -2.91 -24.68 11.45
CA GLU A 155 -2.50 -24.70 10.05
C GLU A 155 -2.45 -23.32 9.39
N PHE A 156 -3.41 -22.45 9.76
CA PHE A 156 -3.53 -21.11 9.21
C PHE A 156 -2.72 -20.10 10.04
N LYS A 157 -2.86 -20.13 11.36
CA LYS A 157 -2.14 -19.25 12.29
C LYS A 157 -0.64 -19.46 12.17
N GLY A 158 -0.20 -20.72 12.16
CA GLY A 158 1.21 -21.06 12.06
C GLY A 158 1.86 -20.65 10.73
N LEU A 159 1.11 -20.68 9.62
CA LEU A 159 1.57 -20.14 8.34
C LEU A 159 1.64 -18.61 8.40
N THR A 160 0.60 -17.96 8.90
CA THR A 160 0.52 -16.49 8.95
C THR A 160 1.62 -15.90 9.83
N GLU A 161 1.84 -16.47 11.01
CA GLU A 161 2.90 -16.06 11.94
C GLU A 161 4.29 -16.27 11.35
N TYR A 162 4.53 -17.39 10.66
CA TYR A 162 5.79 -17.61 9.94
C TYR A 162 6.04 -16.54 8.87
N LEU A 163 5.02 -16.20 8.08
CA LEU A 163 5.16 -15.19 7.02
C LEU A 163 5.40 -13.79 7.58
N ILE A 164 4.71 -13.43 8.67
CA ILE A 164 4.92 -12.14 9.37
C ILE A 164 6.35 -12.07 9.90
N GLN A 165 6.82 -13.13 10.56
CA GLN A 165 8.18 -13.19 11.10
C GLN A 165 9.22 -13.09 9.98
N TRP A 166 9.09 -13.90 8.94
CA TRP A 166 9.98 -13.85 7.76
C TRP A 166 10.02 -12.44 7.16
N PHE A 167 8.86 -11.80 7.01
CA PHE A 167 8.76 -10.45 6.47
C PHE A 167 9.44 -9.41 7.38
N GLU A 168 9.25 -9.53 8.70
CA GLU A 168 9.88 -8.64 9.69
C GLU A 168 11.40 -8.81 9.71
N GLU A 169 11.91 -10.04 9.63
CA GLU A 169 13.34 -10.31 9.49
C GLU A 169 13.92 -9.73 8.19
N LEU A 170 13.16 -9.82 7.10
CA LEU A 170 13.57 -9.33 5.79
C LEU A 170 13.55 -7.80 5.70
N THR A 171 12.53 -7.14 6.26
CA THR A 171 12.27 -5.71 6.04
C THR A 171 12.57 -4.82 7.26
N GLY A 172 12.64 -5.39 8.45
CA GLY A 172 12.70 -4.66 9.73
C GLY A 172 11.36 -4.04 10.16
N LYS A 173 10.26 -4.39 9.48
CA LYS A 173 8.92 -3.87 9.75
C LYS A 173 7.90 -5.00 9.75
N LYS A 174 6.83 -4.86 10.54
CA LYS A 174 5.68 -5.75 10.44
C LYS A 174 4.85 -5.40 9.21
N PRO A 175 4.36 -6.40 8.46
CA PRO A 175 3.43 -6.15 7.38
C PRO A 175 2.11 -5.67 7.97
N VAL A 176 1.44 -4.77 7.26
CA VAL A 176 0.13 -4.24 7.67
C VAL A 176 -0.96 -4.60 6.69
N SER A 177 -0.58 -5.02 5.49
CA SER A 177 -1.51 -5.50 4.47
C SER A 177 -1.00 -6.79 3.83
N PHE A 178 -1.86 -7.41 3.03
CA PHE A 178 -1.49 -8.57 2.25
C PHE A 178 -2.25 -8.61 0.92
N SER A 179 -1.86 -9.54 0.06
CA SER A 179 -2.58 -9.90 -1.15
C SER A 179 -2.77 -11.40 -1.21
N TYR A 180 -3.91 -11.86 -1.72
CA TYR A 180 -4.17 -13.30 -1.89
C TYR A 180 -3.44 -13.84 -3.11
N ARG A 181 -2.60 -14.88 -2.93
CA ARG A 181 -2.15 -15.70 -4.07
C ARG A 181 -3.36 -16.40 -4.66
N ASN A 182 -3.40 -16.55 -5.99
CA ASN A 182 -4.48 -17.23 -6.72
C ASN A 182 -5.89 -16.59 -6.61
N GLY A 183 -6.04 -15.40 -5.99
CA GLY A 183 -7.35 -14.74 -5.80
C GLY A 183 -8.33 -15.46 -4.86
N GLN A 184 -7.88 -16.47 -4.12
CA GLN A 184 -8.76 -17.28 -3.26
C GLN A 184 -8.97 -16.61 -1.90
N ASN A 185 -10.23 -16.36 -1.52
CA ASN A 185 -10.61 -15.62 -0.32
C ASN A 185 -11.50 -16.40 0.66
N GLY A 186 -11.61 -17.72 0.50
CA GLY A 186 -12.46 -18.59 1.34
C GLY A 186 -12.17 -18.48 2.84
N GLY A 187 -10.96 -18.04 3.21
CA GLY A 187 -10.53 -17.79 4.58
C GLY A 187 -10.39 -16.31 4.96
N SER A 188 -10.92 -15.38 4.16
CA SER A 188 -10.66 -13.94 4.30
C SER A 188 -10.82 -13.42 5.74
N LEU A 189 -11.91 -13.76 6.43
CA LEU A 189 -12.12 -13.29 7.81
C LEU A 189 -11.02 -13.70 8.79
N LEU A 190 -10.33 -14.83 8.54
CA LEU A 190 -9.24 -15.31 9.40
C LEU A 190 -8.03 -14.38 9.42
N PHE A 191 -7.89 -13.48 8.44
CA PHE A 191 -6.82 -12.50 8.35
C PHE A 191 -7.04 -11.24 9.20
N MET A 192 -8.27 -10.97 9.66
CA MET A 192 -8.58 -9.75 10.46
C MET A 192 -7.69 -9.57 11.70
N PRO A 193 -7.32 -10.63 12.45
CA PRO A 193 -6.41 -10.47 13.59
C PRO A 193 -4.98 -10.10 13.22
N TYR A 194 -4.58 -10.22 11.94
CA TYR A 194 -3.19 -10.15 11.49
C TYR A 194 -2.87 -8.95 10.60
N PHE A 195 -3.87 -8.40 9.89
CA PHE A 195 -3.67 -7.33 8.91
C PHE A 195 -4.76 -6.25 9.00
N LEU A 196 -4.45 -5.04 8.54
CA LEU A 196 -5.43 -3.95 8.40
C LEU A 196 -6.36 -4.18 7.19
N GLY A 197 -5.83 -4.73 6.11
CA GLY A 197 -6.58 -4.95 4.88
C GLY A 197 -5.88 -5.95 3.96
N GLY A 198 -6.63 -6.48 3.00
CA GLY A 198 -6.17 -7.47 2.05
C GLY A 198 -6.62 -7.09 0.64
N ARG A 199 -5.70 -7.18 -0.31
CA ARG A 199 -5.98 -6.96 -1.73
C ARG A 199 -6.31 -8.28 -2.40
N ASN A 200 -7.54 -8.38 -2.92
CA ASN A 200 -7.96 -9.54 -3.68
C ASN A 200 -7.81 -9.32 -5.20
N SER A 201 -7.22 -10.30 -5.88
CA SER A 201 -7.08 -10.36 -7.34
C SER A 201 -8.15 -11.19 -8.01
N ASP A 202 -9.18 -11.61 -7.27
CA ASP A 202 -10.21 -12.48 -7.79
C ASP A 202 -10.88 -11.89 -9.04
N LEU A 203 -10.90 -12.70 -10.10
CA LEU A 203 -11.56 -12.43 -11.37
C LEU A 203 -12.77 -13.36 -11.45
N LEU A 204 -13.64 -13.32 -10.44
CA LEU A 204 -14.91 -14.04 -10.46
C LEU A 204 -15.87 -13.33 -11.41
N GLN A 205 -15.67 -13.44 -12.72
CA GLN A 205 -16.75 -13.35 -13.70
C GLN A 205 -16.26 -13.84 -15.07
N THR A 206 -16.68 -15.06 -15.41
CA THR A 206 -16.57 -15.65 -16.76
C THR A 206 -17.67 -15.17 -17.71
N ASN A 207 -18.61 -14.33 -17.25
CA ASN A 207 -19.67 -13.73 -18.05
C ASN A 207 -19.62 -12.20 -17.92
N LEU A 208 -19.03 -11.56 -18.94
CA LEU A 208 -18.72 -10.14 -19.01
C LEU A 208 -19.96 -9.32 -19.42
N THR A 209 -20.83 -8.98 -18.47
CA THR A 209 -21.91 -7.99 -18.68
C THR A 209 -21.70 -6.74 -17.81
N GLN A 210 -22.48 -5.68 -18.07
CA GLN A 210 -22.43 -4.32 -17.50
C GLN A 210 -22.27 -4.21 -15.96
N GLU A 211 -22.44 -5.31 -15.20
CA GLU A 211 -22.18 -5.43 -13.75
C GLU A 211 -20.71 -5.14 -13.34
N TRP A 212 -19.81 -5.01 -14.31
CA TRP A 212 -18.40 -4.64 -14.10
C TRP A 212 -18.16 -3.34 -13.33
N GLN A 213 -19.06 -2.35 -13.42
CA GLN A 213 -18.91 -1.07 -12.71
C GLN A 213 -19.08 -1.20 -11.19
N ASP A 214 -19.79 -2.24 -10.73
CA ASP A 214 -20.04 -2.48 -9.30
C ASP A 214 -18.92 -3.30 -8.64
N ASP A 215 -18.04 -3.93 -9.43
CA ASP A 215 -17.07 -4.92 -8.96
C ASP A 215 -15.65 -4.36 -8.69
N PHE A 216 -15.35 -3.16 -9.18
CA PHE A 216 -14.03 -2.53 -9.05
C PHE A 216 -14.01 -1.44 -7.98
N GLY A 217 -13.50 -1.76 -6.78
CA GLY A 217 -13.07 -0.82 -5.72
C GLY A 217 -14.14 0.10 -5.11
N ARG A 218 -15.29 0.21 -5.76
CA ARG A 218 -16.55 0.70 -5.23
C ARG A 218 -17.24 -0.46 -4.53
N ASN A 219 -17.90 -0.19 -3.40
CA ASN A 219 -18.87 -1.16 -2.89
C ASN A 219 -20.12 -1.17 -3.78
N ASN A 220 -21.06 -2.08 -3.53
CA ASN A 220 -22.35 -2.17 -4.26
C ASN A 220 -23.21 -0.88 -4.24
N ASN A 221 -22.79 0.16 -3.51
CA ASN A 221 -23.43 1.47 -3.47
C ASN A 221 -22.61 2.55 -4.21
N GLY A 222 -21.59 2.16 -5.00
CA GLY A 222 -20.73 3.09 -5.73
C GLY A 222 -19.69 3.82 -4.87
N ILE A 223 -19.46 3.42 -3.61
CA ILE A 223 -18.60 4.15 -2.67
C ILE A 223 -17.18 3.59 -2.67
N TYR A 224 -16.18 4.44 -2.94
CA TYR A 224 -14.77 4.11 -2.90
C TYR A 224 -14.25 3.74 -1.51
N LEU A 225 -13.24 2.86 -1.49
CA LEU A 225 -12.34 2.67 -0.35
C LEU A 225 -11.89 4.01 0.24
N GLY A 226 -12.07 4.21 1.54
CA GLY A 226 -11.57 5.38 2.25
C GLY A 226 -12.43 6.63 2.13
N SER A 227 -13.55 6.60 1.41
CA SER A 227 -14.52 7.71 1.42
C SER A 227 -15.08 7.93 2.84
N PRO A 228 -15.25 9.18 3.32
CA PRO A 228 -15.82 9.46 4.65
C PRO A 228 -17.23 8.87 4.87
N GLN A 229 -17.99 8.70 3.78
CA GLN A 229 -19.32 8.11 3.77
C GLN A 229 -19.28 6.58 3.92
N GLN A 230 -18.10 5.98 3.74
CA GLN A 230 -17.91 4.55 3.81
C GLN A 230 -17.69 4.10 5.26
N ILE A 231 -18.77 3.72 5.93
CA ILE A 231 -18.68 2.94 7.17
C ILE A 231 -18.78 1.46 6.78
N THR A 232 -17.65 0.75 6.78
CA THR A 232 -17.64 -0.69 6.51
C THR A 232 -16.96 -1.46 7.64
N SER A 233 -17.43 -2.68 7.90
CA SER A 233 -16.77 -3.64 8.79
C SER A 233 -15.33 -3.92 8.31
N ARG A 234 -14.46 -4.40 9.20
CA ARG A 234 -13.10 -4.78 8.79
C ARG A 234 -13.09 -5.95 7.80
N SER A 235 -14.15 -6.76 7.80
CA SER A 235 -14.31 -7.85 6.84
C SER A 235 -14.28 -7.38 5.38
N SER A 236 -14.86 -6.21 5.06
CA SER A 236 -14.78 -5.68 3.68
C SER A 236 -13.37 -5.25 3.29
N ARG A 237 -12.59 -4.72 4.25
CA ARG A 237 -11.21 -4.25 4.05
C ARG A 237 -10.24 -5.41 3.80
N ILE A 238 -10.51 -6.56 4.40
CA ILE A 238 -9.67 -7.75 4.27
C ILE A 238 -9.88 -8.47 2.94
N ASN A 239 -11.04 -8.32 2.31
CA ASN A 239 -11.36 -8.90 1.01
C ASN A 239 -11.56 -7.83 -0.07
N GLN A 240 -10.80 -6.75 0.00
CA GLN A 240 -11.00 -5.59 -0.85
C GLN A 240 -10.56 -5.90 -2.29
N ARG A 241 -11.47 -5.71 -3.24
CA ARG A 241 -11.17 -5.77 -4.68
C ARG A 241 -10.44 -4.50 -5.13
N ASN A 242 -9.67 -4.61 -6.21
CA ASN A 242 -8.98 -3.48 -6.83
C ASN A 242 -10.02 -2.52 -7.46
N SER A 243 -9.77 -1.21 -7.43
CA SER A 243 -10.56 -0.19 -8.13
C SER A 243 -10.28 -0.15 -9.62
N SER A 244 -9.13 -0.68 -10.04
CA SER A 244 -8.82 -0.83 -11.45
C SER A 244 -7.79 -1.94 -11.65
N ARG A 245 -7.79 -2.50 -12.86
CA ARG A 245 -6.76 -3.40 -13.37
C ARG A 245 -6.45 -2.99 -14.80
N VAL A 246 -5.93 -1.77 -14.95
CA VAL A 246 -5.80 -1.07 -16.24
C VAL A 246 -5.25 -1.97 -17.36
N LYS A 247 -4.22 -2.78 -17.07
CA LYS A 247 -3.68 -3.71 -18.06
C LYS A 247 -4.65 -4.80 -18.48
N ASP A 248 -5.25 -5.46 -17.50
CA ASP A 248 -6.15 -6.58 -17.75
C ASP A 248 -7.41 -6.11 -18.48
N MET A 249 -7.89 -4.90 -18.16
CA MET A 249 -8.97 -4.24 -18.89
C MET A 249 -8.64 -4.10 -20.39
N ALA A 250 -7.42 -3.64 -20.70
CA ALA A 250 -6.98 -3.42 -22.07
C ALA A 250 -6.67 -4.71 -22.86
N SER A 251 -6.14 -5.77 -22.21
CA SER A 251 -5.62 -6.94 -22.94
C SER A 251 -6.40 -8.24 -22.74
N ASN A 252 -6.96 -8.46 -21.55
CA ASN A 252 -7.49 -9.78 -21.16
C ASN A 252 -9.01 -9.78 -21.04
N LEU A 253 -9.60 -8.61 -20.80
CA LEU A 253 -11.01 -8.48 -20.41
C LEU A 253 -11.85 -7.78 -21.49
N GLY A 254 -11.22 -7.38 -22.61
CA GLY A 254 -11.91 -6.87 -23.80
C GLY A 254 -12.66 -5.56 -23.58
N PHE A 255 -12.26 -4.76 -22.58
CA PHE A 255 -12.96 -3.53 -22.19
C PHE A 255 -12.96 -2.46 -23.29
N GLY A 256 -11.90 -2.42 -24.10
CA GLY A 256 -11.76 -1.46 -25.18
C GLY A 256 -10.31 -1.25 -25.59
N THR A 257 -10.11 -0.24 -26.41
CA THR A 257 -8.80 0.30 -26.77
C THR A 257 -8.07 0.86 -25.54
N TRP A 258 -6.74 0.98 -25.64
CA TRP A 258 -5.94 1.60 -24.58
C TRP A 258 -6.41 3.02 -24.23
N ALA A 259 -6.91 3.79 -25.21
CA ALA A 259 -7.42 5.13 -24.98
C ALA A 259 -8.68 5.13 -24.09
N GLU A 260 -9.61 4.20 -24.30
CA GLU A 260 -10.83 4.06 -23.49
C GLU A 260 -10.49 3.65 -22.05
N VAL A 261 -9.51 2.76 -21.88
CA VAL A 261 -9.04 2.35 -20.54
C VAL A 261 -8.38 3.52 -19.80
N LEU A 262 -7.58 4.34 -20.50
CA LEU A 262 -7.00 5.55 -19.90
C LEU A 262 -8.07 6.55 -19.46
N GLU A 263 -9.10 6.73 -20.26
CA GLU A 263 -10.19 7.65 -19.91
C GLU A 263 -10.99 7.15 -18.71
N TYR A 264 -11.32 5.85 -18.67
CA TYR A 264 -11.91 5.22 -17.49
C TYR A 264 -11.07 5.46 -16.22
N ALA A 265 -9.75 5.28 -16.30
CA ALA A 265 -8.90 5.46 -15.12
C ALA A 265 -8.83 6.93 -14.64
N LYS A 266 -8.94 7.90 -15.56
CA LYS A 266 -9.09 9.32 -15.21
C LYS A 266 -10.43 9.60 -14.54
N GLU A 267 -11.52 9.04 -15.07
CA GLU A 267 -12.87 9.18 -14.49
C GLU A 267 -12.91 8.61 -13.07
N GLU A 268 -12.37 7.41 -12.85
CA GLU A 268 -12.25 6.79 -11.53
C GLU A 268 -11.48 7.68 -10.54
N MET A 269 -10.37 8.27 -10.99
CA MET A 269 -9.57 9.14 -10.15
C MET A 269 -10.26 10.48 -9.86
N ALA A 270 -10.93 11.06 -10.85
CA ALA A 270 -11.71 12.28 -10.67
C ALA A 270 -12.85 12.06 -9.66
N GLU A 271 -13.53 10.91 -9.74
CA GLU A 271 -14.61 10.56 -8.82
C GLU A 271 -14.10 10.28 -7.40
N ALA A 272 -12.96 9.60 -7.26
CA ALA A 272 -12.32 9.44 -5.95
C ALA A 272 -11.95 10.81 -5.33
N VAL A 273 -11.52 11.80 -6.11
CA VAL A 273 -11.32 13.18 -5.60
C VAL A 273 -12.63 13.82 -5.15
N ASN A 274 -13.71 13.64 -5.88
CA ASN A 274 -15.02 14.20 -5.53
C ASN A 274 -15.60 13.57 -4.25
N THR A 275 -15.43 12.25 -4.09
CA THR A 275 -16.03 11.45 -3.00
C THR A 275 -15.13 11.31 -1.78
N GLY A 276 -13.89 11.78 -1.86
CA GLY A 276 -12.90 11.64 -0.80
C GLY A 276 -12.36 10.21 -0.65
N GLY A 277 -12.34 9.44 -1.73
CA GLY A 277 -11.98 8.02 -1.77
C GLY A 277 -10.58 7.71 -2.30
N ALA A 278 -10.30 6.42 -2.47
CA ALA A 278 -9.03 5.90 -2.94
C ALA A 278 -9.21 4.98 -4.16
N VAL A 279 -8.34 5.18 -5.15
CA VAL A 279 -8.18 4.26 -6.29
C VAL A 279 -7.05 3.28 -5.98
N ASN A 280 -7.40 2.00 -5.93
CA ASN A 280 -6.50 0.89 -5.68
C ASN A 280 -6.27 0.10 -6.97
N ASP A 281 -5.26 0.46 -7.75
CA ASP A 281 -4.95 -0.21 -9.02
C ASP A 281 -4.04 -1.42 -8.83
N PHE A 282 -4.15 -2.39 -9.73
CA PHE A 282 -3.29 -3.56 -9.77
C PHE A 282 -2.79 -3.91 -11.17
N ILE A 283 -1.52 -4.28 -11.26
CA ILE A 283 -0.88 -4.79 -12.47
C ILE A 283 0.00 -6.01 -12.18
N HIS A 284 0.09 -6.93 -13.13
CA HIS A 284 1.12 -7.96 -13.10
C HIS A 284 2.40 -7.43 -13.76
N ARG A 285 3.56 -7.54 -13.08
CA ARG A 285 4.83 -6.98 -13.59
C ARG A 285 5.23 -7.51 -14.95
N ASN A 286 5.02 -8.81 -15.17
CA ASN A 286 5.34 -9.50 -16.42
C ASN A 286 4.56 -8.94 -17.62
N GLN A 287 3.40 -8.32 -17.41
CA GLN A 287 2.57 -7.78 -18.48
C GLN A 287 3.12 -6.47 -19.07
N TYR A 288 4.02 -5.80 -18.35
CA TYR A 288 4.63 -4.53 -18.75
C TYR A 288 6.12 -4.65 -19.00
N SER A 289 6.75 -5.72 -18.51
CA SER A 289 8.19 -5.90 -18.64
C SER A 289 8.65 -6.45 -19.97
N ASN A 290 7.79 -7.15 -20.71
CA ASN A 290 8.23 -8.04 -21.79
C ASN A 290 8.22 -7.39 -23.19
N ASP A 291 7.61 -6.23 -23.37
CA ASP A 291 7.69 -5.46 -24.61
C ASP A 291 7.67 -3.93 -24.38
N THR A 292 8.18 -3.19 -25.36
CA THR A 292 8.25 -1.72 -25.37
C THR A 292 6.88 -1.06 -25.20
N THR A 293 5.86 -1.62 -25.87
CA THR A 293 4.51 -1.06 -25.90
C THR A 293 3.88 -1.05 -24.52
N GLY A 294 4.05 -2.12 -23.74
CA GLY A 294 3.64 -2.18 -22.34
C GLY A 294 4.21 -1.02 -21.54
N ARG A 295 5.53 -0.78 -21.63
CA ARG A 295 6.20 0.25 -20.84
C ARG A 295 5.71 1.66 -21.17
N ILE A 296 5.57 1.95 -22.46
CA ILE A 296 5.00 3.21 -22.95
C ILE A 296 3.56 3.36 -22.43
N ASN A 297 2.77 2.29 -22.47
CA ASN A 297 1.42 2.29 -21.96
C ASN A 297 1.41 2.56 -20.45
N PHE A 298 2.27 1.93 -19.65
CA PHE A 298 2.35 2.19 -18.22
C PHE A 298 2.74 3.63 -17.90
N ASP A 299 3.76 4.18 -18.58
CA ASP A 299 4.17 5.59 -18.44
C ASP A 299 3.02 6.54 -18.82
N ASN A 300 2.34 6.28 -19.95
CA ASN A 300 1.17 7.05 -20.39
C ASN A 300 0.01 6.99 -19.40
N TYR A 301 -0.20 5.83 -18.76
CA TYR A 301 -1.20 5.67 -17.72
C TYR A 301 -0.90 6.55 -16.51
N LEU A 302 0.30 6.46 -15.95
CA LEU A 302 0.66 7.28 -14.78
C LEU A 302 0.68 8.78 -15.12
N LYS A 303 1.14 9.13 -16.33
CA LYS A 303 1.07 10.49 -16.86
C LYS A 303 -0.36 11.01 -16.94
N SER A 304 -1.33 10.18 -17.34
CA SER A 304 -2.73 10.59 -17.41
C SER A 304 -3.31 11.01 -16.06
N ILE A 305 -2.81 10.42 -14.96
CA ILE A 305 -3.17 10.79 -13.58
C ILE A 305 -2.48 12.09 -13.15
N ASP A 306 -1.27 12.37 -13.63
CA ASP A 306 -0.57 13.64 -13.41
C ASP A 306 -1.25 14.83 -14.10
N GLU A 307 -1.81 14.60 -15.28
CA GLU A 307 -2.44 15.63 -16.11
C GLU A 307 -3.87 15.99 -15.67
N LEU A 308 -4.42 15.31 -14.66
CA LEU A 308 -5.72 15.69 -14.08
C LEU A 308 -5.65 17.11 -13.49
N PRO A 309 -6.68 17.96 -13.70
CA PRO A 309 -6.70 19.33 -13.16
C PRO A 309 -6.53 19.43 -11.64
N ASN A 310 -6.90 18.36 -10.93
CA ASN A 310 -6.85 18.21 -9.48
C ASN A 310 -5.78 17.20 -9.04
N SER A 311 -4.76 16.92 -9.86
CA SER A 311 -3.70 15.96 -9.51
C SER A 311 -2.95 16.34 -8.22
N GLY A 312 -2.87 17.63 -7.92
CA GLY A 312 -2.36 18.16 -6.64
C GLY A 312 -3.18 17.76 -5.41
N ASP A 313 -4.44 17.36 -5.55
CA ASP A 313 -5.31 16.88 -4.47
C ASP A 313 -5.19 15.36 -4.21
N ILE A 314 -4.34 14.66 -4.97
CA ILE A 314 -4.17 13.21 -4.89
C ILE A 314 -2.94 12.86 -4.04
N TRP A 315 -3.13 12.02 -3.03
CA TRP A 315 -2.02 11.41 -2.30
C TRP A 315 -1.60 10.09 -2.96
N ARG A 316 -0.32 9.97 -3.32
CA ARG A 316 0.18 8.83 -4.11
C ARG A 316 1.16 8.01 -3.30
N TRP A 317 0.73 6.87 -2.80
CA TRP A 317 1.46 6.20 -1.73
C TRP A 317 1.28 4.68 -1.77
N SER A 318 1.88 3.98 -0.80
CA SER A 318 1.71 2.53 -0.71
C SER A 318 0.34 2.15 -0.15
N TYR A 319 -0.13 0.95 -0.50
CA TYR A 319 -1.41 0.41 -0.03
C TYR A 319 -1.43 0.23 1.49
N GLY A 320 -0.35 -0.29 2.08
CA GLY A 320 -0.22 -0.47 3.52
C GLY A 320 -0.30 0.85 4.28
N GLU A 321 0.41 1.88 3.81
CA GLU A 321 0.40 3.20 4.44
C GLU A 321 -0.92 3.93 4.24
N MET A 322 -1.57 3.76 3.08
CA MET A 322 -2.94 4.23 2.88
C MET A 322 -3.89 3.59 3.90
N LEU A 323 -3.85 2.26 4.08
CA LEU A 323 -4.67 1.57 5.08
C LEU A 323 -4.38 2.08 6.50
N GLN A 324 -3.11 2.23 6.88
CA GLN A 324 -2.74 2.79 8.17
C GLN A 324 -3.39 4.16 8.41
N TYR A 325 -3.29 5.07 7.44
CA TYR A 325 -3.90 6.40 7.56
C TYR A 325 -5.43 6.31 7.66
N LEU A 326 -6.08 5.52 6.82
CA LEU A 326 -7.53 5.35 6.84
C LEU A 326 -8.02 4.90 8.22
N PHE A 327 -7.37 3.91 8.81
CA PHE A 327 -7.73 3.44 10.14
C PHE A 327 -7.40 4.46 11.25
N VAL A 328 -6.26 5.17 11.17
CA VAL A 328 -5.94 6.25 12.13
C VAL A 328 -6.97 7.38 12.08
N ARG A 329 -7.40 7.78 10.88
CA ARG A 329 -8.49 8.73 10.66
C ARG A 329 -9.80 8.23 11.25
N GLU A 330 -10.16 6.97 11.00
CA GLU A 330 -11.43 6.39 11.44
C GLU A 330 -11.54 6.19 12.95
N ILE A 331 -10.43 5.99 13.67
CA ILE A 331 -10.42 5.92 15.14
C ILE A 331 -10.32 7.29 15.80
N ALA A 332 -10.10 8.36 15.05
CA ALA A 332 -10.16 9.73 15.55
C ALA A 332 -11.65 10.16 15.61
N ASP A 333 -12.28 9.97 16.77
CA ASP A 333 -13.73 10.12 16.96
C ASP A 333 -14.17 11.58 17.08
N LYS A 334 -13.45 12.36 17.91
CA LYS A 334 -13.73 13.77 18.18
C LYS A 334 -12.45 14.56 18.11
N ILE A 335 -12.50 15.76 17.56
CA ILE A 335 -11.38 16.68 17.50
C ILE A 335 -11.74 18.04 18.10
N SER A 336 -10.79 18.62 18.82
CA SER A 336 -10.90 19.96 19.39
C SER A 336 -9.59 20.71 19.16
N ALA A 337 -9.69 21.97 18.77
CA ALA A 337 -8.59 22.91 18.83
C ALA A 337 -8.99 24.11 19.69
N LYS A 338 -8.14 24.45 20.67
CA LYS A 338 -8.40 25.52 21.65
C LYS A 338 -7.17 26.40 21.83
N VAL A 339 -7.40 27.71 22.00
CA VAL A 339 -6.36 28.65 22.44
C VAL A 339 -6.21 28.58 23.96
N GLN A 340 -4.99 28.37 24.44
CA GLN A 340 -4.68 28.32 25.87
C GLN A 340 -3.25 28.80 26.09
N ASP A 341 -3.01 29.70 27.04
CA ASP A 341 -1.65 30.07 27.52
C ASP A 341 -0.64 30.39 26.39
N ASN A 342 -1.03 31.18 25.38
CA ASN A 342 -0.22 31.49 24.18
C ASN A 342 0.24 30.26 23.38
N LYS A 343 -0.53 29.17 23.44
CA LYS A 343 -0.43 28.02 22.55
C LYS A 343 -1.81 27.65 22.01
N ILE A 344 -1.83 26.87 20.94
CA ILE A 344 -3.04 26.22 20.43
C ILE A 344 -2.89 24.73 20.67
N LEU A 345 -3.84 24.15 21.42
CA LEU A 345 -3.87 22.72 21.71
C LEU A 345 -4.82 22.04 20.74
N ILE A 346 -4.31 21.09 19.96
CA ILE A 346 -5.10 20.20 19.11
C ILE A 346 -5.17 18.85 19.81
N VAL A 347 -6.38 18.38 20.08
CA VAL A 347 -6.63 17.08 20.72
C VAL A 347 -7.65 16.30 19.91
N ALA A 348 -7.35 15.05 19.58
CA ALA A 348 -8.31 14.13 18.99
C ALA A 348 -8.46 12.85 19.84
N ASN A 349 -9.70 12.46 20.13
CA ASN A 349 -10.00 11.28 20.92
C ASN A 349 -9.75 10.03 20.09
N LYS A 350 -9.01 9.06 20.62
CA LYS A 350 -8.83 7.76 19.99
C LYS A 350 -9.89 6.79 20.51
N LYS A 351 -10.81 6.38 19.64
CA LYS A 351 -11.82 5.36 19.92
C LYS A 351 -11.72 4.24 18.89
N ASP A 352 -11.18 3.09 19.32
CA ASP A 352 -11.26 1.89 18.49
C ASP A 352 -12.71 1.38 18.49
N LYS A 353 -13.48 1.81 17.50
CA LYS A 353 -14.87 1.39 17.27
C LYS A 353 -15.01 -0.10 16.94
N TYR A 354 -13.89 -0.78 16.63
CA TYR A 354 -13.86 -2.20 16.27
C TYR A 354 -13.54 -3.12 17.46
N LYS A 355 -13.08 -2.56 18.58
CA LYS A 355 -12.59 -3.33 19.74
C LYS A 355 -13.58 -4.35 20.29
N SER A 356 -14.87 -4.04 20.23
CA SER A 356 -15.96 -4.90 20.71
C SER A 356 -16.70 -5.64 19.59
N LEU A 357 -16.27 -5.50 18.33
CA LEU A 357 -16.94 -6.11 17.20
C LEU A 357 -16.34 -7.48 16.89
N PHE A 358 -17.22 -8.39 16.48
CA PHE A 358 -16.87 -9.73 16.05
C PHE A 358 -17.63 -10.03 14.75
N THR A 359 -16.92 -10.53 13.75
CA THR A 359 -17.54 -11.07 12.53
C THR A 359 -17.31 -12.57 12.52
N SER A 360 -18.40 -13.34 12.51
CA SER A 360 -18.38 -14.81 12.61
C SER A 360 -17.53 -15.33 13.77
N GLY A 361 -17.58 -14.70 14.95
CA GLY A 361 -16.78 -15.11 16.12
C GLY A 361 -15.31 -14.68 16.09
N ILE A 362 -14.86 -13.98 15.05
CA ILE A 362 -13.48 -13.50 14.91
C ILE A 362 -13.41 -12.03 15.36
N PRO A 363 -12.49 -11.67 16.29
CA PRO A 363 -12.35 -10.30 16.75
C PRO A 363 -11.96 -9.32 15.64
N GLU A 364 -12.58 -8.14 15.63
CA GLU A 364 -12.23 -7.03 14.74
C GLU A 364 -11.32 -6.00 15.41
N ALA A 365 -10.85 -6.22 16.64
CA ALA A 365 -9.99 -5.28 17.35
C ALA A 365 -8.71 -4.93 16.56
N LEU A 366 -8.31 -3.66 16.61
CA LEU A 366 -7.10 -3.19 15.94
C LEU A 366 -5.86 -3.41 16.81
N ASN A 367 -4.78 -3.92 16.22
CA ASN A 367 -3.48 -3.99 16.88
C ASN A 367 -2.75 -2.64 16.74
N THR A 368 -2.36 -2.05 17.87
CA THR A 368 -1.69 -0.74 17.87
C THR A 368 -0.31 -0.76 17.21
N GLU A 369 0.36 -1.92 17.16
CA GLU A 369 1.67 -2.04 16.52
C GLU A 369 1.61 -1.75 15.02
N TRP A 370 0.46 -1.95 14.37
CA TRP A 370 0.28 -1.61 12.96
C TRP A 370 0.34 -0.11 12.68
N PHE A 371 0.26 0.75 13.70
CA PHE A 371 0.24 2.20 13.54
C PHE A 371 1.50 2.90 14.04
N LYS A 372 2.56 2.16 14.39
CA LYS A 372 3.79 2.74 14.99
C LYS A 372 4.41 3.89 14.19
N ASN A 373 4.26 3.89 12.86
CA ASN A 373 4.77 4.92 11.96
C ASN A 373 3.66 5.76 11.29
N ALA A 374 2.41 5.59 11.72
CA ALA A 374 1.28 6.32 11.17
C ALA A 374 1.11 7.68 11.86
N PHE A 375 0.31 8.55 11.26
CA PHE A 375 0.00 9.86 11.80
C PHE A 375 -1.43 10.26 11.44
N LEU A 376 -1.98 11.19 12.22
CA LEU A 376 -3.25 11.86 11.93
C LEU A 376 -2.96 13.22 11.30
N SER A 377 -3.58 13.53 10.16
CA SER A 377 -3.50 14.87 9.56
C SER A 377 -4.70 15.69 9.99
N VAL A 378 -4.46 16.83 10.64
CA VAL A 378 -5.49 17.76 11.11
C VAL A 378 -5.35 19.09 10.41
N GLU A 379 -6.36 19.52 9.69
CA GLU A 379 -6.45 20.86 9.15
C GLU A 379 -6.92 21.85 10.21
N ILE A 380 -6.30 23.03 10.23
CA ILE A 380 -6.64 24.15 11.11
C ILE A 380 -6.49 25.49 10.36
N ASP A 381 -7.37 26.44 10.67
CA ASP A 381 -7.30 27.82 10.22
C ASP A 381 -6.91 28.70 11.42
N LEU A 382 -5.82 29.46 11.27
CA LEU A 382 -5.26 30.29 12.33
C LEU A 382 -5.66 31.76 12.22
N THR A 383 -6.51 32.15 11.25
CA THR A 383 -6.99 33.52 11.15
C THR A 383 -7.76 33.96 12.40
N GLY A 384 -7.47 35.17 12.89
CA GLY A 384 -8.00 35.71 14.13
C GLY A 384 -7.32 35.20 15.41
N THR A 385 -6.31 34.34 15.30
CA THR A 385 -5.53 33.85 16.45
C THR A 385 -4.25 34.65 16.66
N PHE A 386 -3.60 34.49 17.82
CA PHE A 386 -2.29 35.10 18.10
C PHE A 386 -1.14 34.51 17.24
N LEU A 387 -1.40 33.44 16.49
CA LEU A 387 -0.47 32.82 15.53
C LEU A 387 -0.75 33.23 14.07
N GLU A 388 -1.74 34.08 13.82
CA GLU A 388 -2.03 34.58 12.47
C GLU A 388 -0.81 35.28 11.85
N GLY A 389 -0.48 34.93 10.60
CA GLY A 389 0.63 35.50 9.85
C GLY A 389 2.03 35.12 10.38
N LYS A 390 2.12 34.26 11.39
CA LYS A 390 3.39 33.85 12.01
C LYS A 390 3.88 32.50 11.49
N ASN A 391 5.17 32.28 11.68
CA ASN A 391 5.74 30.94 11.56
C ASN A 391 5.29 30.10 12.75
N ILE A 392 4.90 28.86 12.52
CA ILE A 392 4.44 27.95 13.56
C ILE A 392 5.26 26.68 13.63
N LYS A 393 5.26 26.03 14.79
CA LYS A 393 5.76 24.67 14.98
C LYS A 393 4.76 23.84 15.76
N ALA A 394 4.74 22.54 15.49
CA ALA A 394 3.91 21.57 16.19
C ALA A 394 4.77 20.70 17.12
N THR A 395 4.30 20.40 18.33
CA THR A 395 4.98 19.48 19.24
C THR A 395 4.00 18.57 19.97
N PRO A 396 4.09 17.23 19.83
CA PRO A 396 4.79 16.53 18.75
C PRO A 396 4.11 16.80 17.40
N GLY A 397 4.85 16.64 16.31
CA GLY A 397 4.30 16.64 14.96
C GLY A 397 5.07 17.50 13.97
N THR A 398 4.57 17.54 12.75
CA THR A 398 5.11 18.38 11.67
C THR A 398 3.98 19.20 11.05
N VAL A 399 4.36 20.32 10.45
CA VAL A 399 3.41 21.31 9.90
C VAL A 399 3.55 21.32 8.39
N TYR A 400 2.44 21.27 7.67
CA TYR A 400 2.37 21.55 6.24
C TYR A 400 1.48 22.78 6.02
N SER A 401 2.00 23.78 5.29
CA SER A 401 1.25 25.00 4.99
C SER A 401 0.34 24.80 3.78
N LEU A 402 -0.94 25.16 3.93
CA LEU A 402 -1.91 25.25 2.84
C LEU A 402 -2.00 26.69 2.27
N GLY A 403 -1.24 27.64 2.85
CA GLY A 403 -1.35 29.06 2.56
C GLY A 403 -2.51 29.74 3.31
N ASN A 404 -2.54 31.07 3.30
CA ASN A 404 -3.62 31.88 3.88
C ASN A 404 -3.97 31.50 5.34
N ASN A 405 -2.97 31.38 6.22
CA ASN A 405 -3.10 30.96 7.62
C ASN A 405 -3.73 29.57 7.84
N LYS A 406 -3.84 28.74 6.80
CA LYS A 406 -4.31 27.36 6.89
C LYS A 406 -3.14 26.40 6.88
N TYR A 407 -3.23 25.41 7.75
CA TYR A 407 -2.17 24.42 7.94
C TYR A 407 -2.77 23.04 8.11
N THR A 408 -1.99 22.02 7.80
CA THR A 408 -2.23 20.66 8.30
C THR A 408 -1.15 20.27 9.29
N ILE A 409 -1.56 19.69 10.40
CA ILE A 409 -0.69 19.26 11.49
C ILE A 409 -0.66 17.73 11.48
N GLN A 410 0.52 17.16 11.28
CA GLN A 410 0.74 15.72 11.29
C GLN A 410 1.06 15.28 12.71
N ILE A 411 0.05 14.73 13.39
CA ILE A 411 0.16 14.28 14.78
C ILE A 411 0.57 12.81 14.76
N PRO A 412 1.80 12.46 15.19
CA PRO A 412 2.27 11.08 15.12
C PRO A 412 1.42 10.18 16.00
N PHE A 413 1.10 8.99 15.50
CA PHE A 413 0.49 7.95 16.32
C PHE A 413 1.52 7.51 17.36
N ARG A 414 1.32 7.91 18.60
CA ARG A 414 2.06 7.41 19.75
C ARG A 414 1.11 6.54 20.55
N ASN A 415 1.59 5.40 21.04
CA ASN A 415 0.91 4.65 22.11
C ASN A 415 0.99 5.48 23.40
N LEU A 416 0.33 6.63 23.43
CA LEU A 416 0.17 7.43 24.64
C LEU A 416 -0.77 6.66 25.55
N ALA A 417 -0.40 6.57 26.82
CA ALA A 417 -1.19 5.93 27.88
C ALA A 417 -2.61 6.53 28.04
N TRP A 418 -2.91 7.64 27.35
CA TRP A 418 -4.10 8.46 27.55
C TRP A 418 -5.14 8.40 26.42
N GLY A 419 -4.93 7.58 25.38
CA GLY A 419 -5.98 7.36 24.36
C GLY A 419 -6.36 8.62 23.55
N VAL A 420 -5.45 9.57 23.39
CA VAL A 420 -5.65 10.78 22.58
C VAL A 420 -4.47 11.01 21.63
N PHE A 421 -4.75 11.62 20.48
CA PHE A 421 -3.78 12.33 19.66
C PHE A 421 -3.69 13.76 20.17
N CYS A 422 -2.49 14.30 20.35
CA CYS A 422 -2.31 15.66 20.83
C CYS A 422 -1.11 16.33 20.15
N ALA A 423 -1.28 17.59 19.79
CA ALA A 423 -0.19 18.46 19.33
C ALA A 423 -0.40 19.88 19.87
N GLU A 424 0.70 20.54 20.23
CA GLU A 424 0.71 21.94 20.62
C GLU A 424 1.29 22.77 19.48
N LEU A 425 0.60 23.84 19.08
CA LEU A 425 1.11 24.83 18.15
C LEU A 425 1.60 26.05 18.91
N THR A 426 2.81 26.48 18.56
CA THR A 426 3.47 27.67 19.09
C THR A 426 4.15 28.43 17.96
N GLU A 427 4.50 29.69 18.21
CA GLU A 427 5.31 30.49 17.29
C GLU A 427 6.69 29.86 17.12
N ALA A 428 7.20 29.89 15.90
CA ALA A 428 8.54 29.46 15.53
C ALA A 428 9.35 30.66 15.01
N GLU A 429 10.66 30.63 15.24
CA GLU A 429 11.55 31.68 14.72
C GLU A 429 11.63 31.62 13.19
N SER A 430 11.55 30.42 12.62
CA SER A 430 11.57 30.16 11.18
C SER A 430 10.52 29.13 10.79
N ALA A 431 10.11 29.17 9.52
CA ALA A 431 9.24 28.15 8.94
C ALA A 431 10.04 26.88 8.68
N ASP A 432 9.80 25.83 9.46
CA ASP A 432 10.26 24.46 9.20
C ASP A 432 9.04 23.60 8.82
N TYR A 433 8.50 23.87 7.64
CA TYR A 433 7.33 23.19 7.12
C TYR A 433 7.73 22.02 6.22
N ILE A 434 6.86 21.01 6.18
CA ILE A 434 6.94 19.91 5.21
C ILE A 434 6.94 20.50 3.80
N ASP A 435 7.90 20.07 2.98
CA ASP A 435 8.02 20.50 1.60
C ASP A 435 7.68 19.34 0.67
N LEU A 436 6.46 19.36 0.11
CA LEU A 436 5.96 18.36 -0.84
C LEU A 436 6.33 18.65 -2.30
N SER A 437 7.19 19.64 -2.58
CA SER A 437 7.68 19.85 -3.94
C SER A 437 8.57 18.68 -4.36
N ARG A 438 8.54 18.32 -5.65
CA ARG A 438 9.38 17.25 -6.17
C ARG A 438 10.86 17.66 -6.12
N PRO A 439 11.79 16.75 -5.79
CA PRO A 439 13.21 17.05 -5.86
C PRO A 439 13.63 17.37 -7.30
N VAL A 440 14.53 18.32 -7.47
CA VAL A 440 15.10 18.72 -8.76
C VAL A 440 16.50 18.17 -8.87
N ILE A 441 16.79 17.42 -9.93
CA ILE A 441 18.11 16.90 -10.25
C ILE A 441 18.82 17.91 -11.16
N SER A 442 20.04 18.31 -10.82
CA SER A 442 20.83 19.29 -11.56
C SER A 442 22.31 18.89 -11.64
N ASN A 443 23.09 19.62 -12.44
CA ASN A 443 24.55 19.48 -12.53
C ASN A 443 25.02 18.04 -12.80
N ILE A 444 24.29 17.35 -13.68
CA ILE A 444 24.65 16.00 -14.08
C ILE A 444 25.94 16.06 -14.90
N VAL A 445 27.00 15.46 -14.38
CA VAL A 445 28.32 15.40 -15.01
C VAL A 445 28.80 13.96 -15.05
N ARG A 446 29.30 13.56 -16.21
CA ARG A 446 30.04 12.31 -16.38
C ARG A 446 31.51 12.62 -16.58
N SER A 447 32.35 12.11 -15.68
CA SER A 447 33.80 12.25 -15.74
C SER A 447 34.47 10.89 -15.57
N GLY A 448 35.03 10.35 -16.66
CA GLY A 448 35.58 9.00 -16.69
C GLY A 448 34.53 7.94 -16.32
N ASN A 449 34.81 7.22 -15.23
CA ASN A 449 33.95 6.18 -14.68
C ASN A 449 33.02 6.69 -13.57
N THR A 450 32.80 8.00 -13.47
CA THR A 450 31.96 8.58 -12.42
C THR A 450 30.81 9.37 -13.03
N ILE A 451 29.60 9.13 -12.52
CA ILE A 451 28.44 9.98 -12.74
C ILE A 451 28.15 10.73 -11.44
N SER A 452 28.17 12.06 -11.50
CA SER A 452 27.85 12.93 -10.37
C SER A 452 26.70 13.87 -10.69
N PHE A 453 25.94 14.26 -9.68
CA PHE A 453 24.83 15.20 -9.80
C PHE A 453 24.49 15.84 -8.46
N GLU A 454 23.60 16.82 -8.49
CA GLU A 454 23.09 17.51 -7.32
C GLU A 454 21.57 17.46 -7.24
N THR A 455 21.04 17.59 -6.02
CA THR A 455 19.62 17.78 -5.75
C THR A 455 19.39 19.05 -4.92
N ASN A 456 18.26 19.73 -5.14
CA ASN A 456 17.88 20.90 -4.34
C ASN A 456 17.52 20.57 -2.88
N LYS A 457 17.21 19.30 -2.59
CA LYS A 457 16.84 18.76 -1.27
C LYS A 457 17.73 17.57 -0.92
N ASP A 458 17.83 17.26 0.37
CA ASP A 458 18.43 16.01 0.80
C ASP A 458 17.56 14.85 0.30
N CYS A 459 18.13 14.03 -0.58
CA CYS A 459 17.47 12.88 -1.17
C CYS A 459 18.31 11.65 -0.92
N ILE A 460 17.73 10.47 -1.03
CA ILE A 460 18.40 9.24 -1.40
C ILE A 460 18.41 9.11 -2.92
N ALA A 461 19.38 8.36 -3.47
CA ALA A 461 19.61 8.28 -4.90
C ALA A 461 19.87 6.87 -5.41
N TRP A 462 19.44 6.64 -6.65
CA TRP A 462 19.69 5.44 -7.42
C TRP A 462 20.18 5.78 -8.81
N LEU A 463 21.19 5.03 -9.27
CA LEU A 463 21.64 5.04 -10.65
C LEU A 463 21.25 3.73 -11.30
N ALA A 464 20.34 3.79 -12.26
CA ALA A 464 19.89 2.66 -13.05
C ALA A 464 20.42 2.77 -14.48
N TYR A 465 20.64 1.63 -15.13
CA TYR A 465 21.19 1.62 -16.48
C TYR A 465 20.65 0.46 -17.33
N TYR A 466 20.58 0.69 -18.64
CA TYR A 466 20.13 -0.31 -19.60
C TYR A 466 20.96 -0.33 -20.88
N ASP A 467 20.97 -1.47 -21.57
CA ASP A 467 21.69 -1.66 -22.84
C ASP A 467 20.88 -1.16 -24.04
N THR A 468 21.45 -0.25 -24.82
CA THR A 468 20.82 0.28 -26.04
C THR A 468 20.92 -0.66 -27.23
N THR A 469 21.84 -1.63 -27.20
CA THR A 469 22.07 -2.59 -28.30
C THR A 469 21.13 -3.78 -28.26
N LEU A 470 20.58 -4.10 -27.09
CA LEU A 470 19.66 -5.24 -26.92
C LEU A 470 18.19 -4.84 -27.11
N HIS A 471 17.82 -3.58 -26.90
CA HIS A 471 16.45 -3.08 -27.13
C HIS A 471 16.44 -1.57 -27.40
N ALA A 472 15.76 -1.13 -28.46
CA ALA A 472 15.63 0.28 -28.86
C ALA A 472 14.77 1.15 -27.90
N SER A 473 14.30 0.59 -26.78
CA SER A 473 13.47 1.29 -25.79
C SER A 473 13.53 0.57 -24.43
N PHE A 474 14.25 1.17 -23.47
CA PHE A 474 14.33 0.76 -22.07
C PHE A 474 14.70 -0.70 -21.79
N GLY A 475 15.49 -1.39 -22.64
CA GLY A 475 15.89 -2.81 -22.43
C GLY A 475 16.15 -3.14 -20.95
N GLY A 476 15.61 -4.25 -20.44
CA GLY A 476 15.51 -4.48 -18.99
C GLY A 476 16.73 -4.03 -18.20
N LEU A 477 16.52 -3.26 -17.12
CA LEU A 477 17.61 -2.65 -16.36
C LEU A 477 18.66 -3.69 -16.01
N THR A 478 19.90 -3.40 -16.38
CA THR A 478 21.02 -4.35 -16.20
C THR A 478 21.66 -4.24 -14.81
N GLY A 479 21.26 -3.25 -14.01
CA GLY A 479 21.62 -3.12 -12.60
C GLY A 479 21.19 -1.77 -12.02
N VAL A 480 21.31 -1.66 -10.69
CA VAL A 480 21.04 -0.44 -9.91
C VAL A 480 22.12 -0.30 -8.84
N ASN A 481 22.74 0.88 -8.76
CA ASN A 481 23.55 1.28 -7.60
C ASN A 481 22.70 2.20 -6.72
N SER A 482 22.68 1.94 -5.40
CA SER A 482 21.88 2.69 -4.42
C SER A 482 22.75 3.20 -3.27
N ASN A 483 22.37 4.32 -2.68
CA ASN A 483 22.95 4.79 -1.43
C ASN A 483 21.83 5.31 -0.50
N PRO A 484 21.70 4.76 0.73
CA PRO A 484 20.62 5.07 1.65
C PRO A 484 20.78 6.40 2.41
N GLU A 485 21.87 7.13 2.20
CA GLU A 485 22.11 8.40 2.87
C GLU A 485 21.32 9.54 2.24
N PHE A 486 20.64 10.35 3.06
CA PHE A 486 20.02 11.59 2.59
C PHE A 486 21.07 12.69 2.44
N LYS A 487 21.31 13.14 1.20
CA LYS A 487 22.24 14.25 0.89
C LYS A 487 21.92 14.92 -0.45
N LYS A 488 22.55 16.07 -0.69
CA LYS A 488 22.37 16.87 -1.91
C LYS A 488 23.34 16.55 -3.03
N ILE A 489 24.53 16.05 -2.72
CA ILE A 489 25.60 15.85 -3.70
C ILE A 489 25.88 14.36 -3.84
N TRP A 490 25.83 13.89 -5.08
CA TRP A 490 25.83 12.48 -5.43
C TRP A 490 26.96 12.15 -6.40
N SER A 491 27.55 10.96 -6.22
CA SER A 491 28.60 10.43 -7.07
C SER A 491 28.51 8.90 -7.09
N PHE A 492 28.45 8.32 -8.29
CA PHE A 492 28.38 6.89 -8.52
C PHE A 492 29.55 6.46 -9.40
N ASP A 493 30.33 5.50 -8.92
CA ASP A 493 31.33 4.80 -9.73
C ASP A 493 30.62 3.75 -10.61
N ILE A 494 30.85 3.85 -11.91
CA ILE A 494 30.32 2.96 -12.95
C ILE A 494 31.39 2.05 -13.55
N SER A 495 32.61 2.03 -12.99
CA SER A 495 33.72 1.19 -13.44
C SER A 495 33.41 -0.32 -13.42
N THR A 496 32.49 -0.73 -12.54
CA THR A 496 32.04 -2.13 -12.43
C THR A 496 31.00 -2.53 -13.49
N ILE A 497 30.50 -1.58 -14.29
CA ILE A 497 29.48 -1.83 -15.30
C ILE A 497 30.16 -2.24 -16.62
N THR A 498 29.97 -3.50 -17.02
CA THR A 498 30.51 -4.01 -18.29
C THR A 498 29.89 -3.30 -19.50
N ASN A 499 30.73 -2.91 -20.47
CA ASN A 499 30.31 -2.22 -21.71
C ASN A 499 29.49 -0.94 -21.46
N TYR A 500 29.86 -0.15 -20.45
CA TYR A 500 29.13 1.06 -20.06
C TYR A 500 29.01 2.10 -21.21
N SER A 501 29.84 2.03 -22.25
CA SER A 501 29.74 2.88 -23.45
C SER A 501 28.43 2.69 -24.23
N ASN A 502 27.81 1.51 -24.12
CA ASN A 502 26.57 1.16 -24.81
C ASN A 502 25.34 1.28 -23.90
N LYS A 503 25.54 1.76 -22.67
CA LYS A 503 24.49 1.90 -21.67
C LYS A 503 23.95 3.32 -21.65
N LYS A 504 22.64 3.44 -21.44
CA LYS A 504 21.97 4.68 -21.02
C LYS A 504 21.73 4.65 -19.53
N PHE A 505 21.84 5.82 -18.90
CA PHE A 505 21.69 5.95 -17.46
C PHE A 505 20.46 6.78 -17.09
N LEU A 506 19.84 6.42 -15.97
CA LEU A 506 18.73 7.11 -15.34
C LEU A 506 19.08 7.33 -13.87
N ILE A 507 18.92 8.57 -13.41
CA ILE A 507 19.05 8.93 -12.00
C ILE A 507 17.65 9.01 -11.43
N ALA A 508 17.36 8.24 -10.38
CA ALA A 508 16.15 8.39 -9.59
C ALA A 508 16.52 8.92 -8.20
N VAL A 509 15.69 9.79 -7.63
CA VAL A 509 15.88 10.35 -6.30
C VAL A 509 14.56 10.40 -5.53
N ALA A 510 14.64 10.32 -4.20
CA ALA A 510 13.49 10.51 -3.32
C ALA A 510 13.91 11.28 -2.05
N ASP A 511 13.09 12.22 -1.59
CA ASP A 511 13.35 12.96 -0.34
C ASP A 511 12.76 12.27 0.90
N LYS A 512 12.95 12.86 2.08
CA LYS A 512 12.45 12.33 3.36
C LYS A 512 10.92 12.25 3.43
N GLU A 513 10.23 13.12 2.69
CA GLU A 513 8.76 13.14 2.54
C GLU A 513 8.32 12.22 1.39
N LYS A 514 9.27 11.44 0.86
CA LYS A 514 9.18 10.48 -0.24
C LYS A 514 8.62 11.09 -1.52
N GLN A 515 8.83 12.39 -1.72
CA GLN A 515 8.65 13.00 -3.03
C GLN A 515 9.79 12.54 -3.94
N SER A 516 9.47 12.08 -5.14
CA SER A 516 10.44 11.49 -6.05
C SER A 516 10.54 12.18 -7.41
N ASN A 517 11.70 12.04 -8.03
CA ASN A 517 11.94 12.48 -9.40
C ASN A 517 12.94 11.57 -10.11
N VAL A 518 12.93 11.62 -11.44
CA VAL A 518 13.83 10.87 -12.31
C VAL A 518 14.40 11.83 -13.36
N SER A 519 15.71 11.74 -13.61
CA SER A 519 16.38 12.57 -14.62
C SER A 519 15.91 12.20 -16.02
N SER A 520 16.20 13.08 -16.99
CA SER A 520 16.29 12.64 -18.38
C SER A 520 17.39 11.58 -18.55
N GLU A 521 17.33 10.83 -19.64
CA GLU A 521 18.37 9.88 -20.02
C GLU A 521 19.73 10.60 -20.23
N ILE A 522 20.80 9.97 -19.75
CA ILE A 522 22.19 10.45 -19.80
C ILE A 522 23.03 9.54 -20.68
#